data_AF-A0A7W6J1I1-F1
#
_entry.id   AF-A0A7W6J1I1-F1
#
_cell.length_a   1.000
_cell.length_b   1.000
_cell.length_c   1.000
_cell.angle_alpha   90.00
_cell.angle_beta   90.00
_cell.angle_gamma   90.00
#
_symmetry.space_group_name_H-M   'P 1'
#
loop_
_entity.id
_entity.type
_entity.pdbx_description
1 polymer ?
#
loop_
_entity_poly.entity_id
_entity_poly.type
_entity_poly.pdbx_seq_one_letter_code
_entity_poly.pdbx_strand_id
1 'polypeptide(L)'
;MIALRSSLGCIRQLAENKSGNFAITTAFLIPVLIGVVGMAIDTTNLMLFKNKLQVAADTATLAAASSLASKAKTAQDAKALSLQFLYGQINAGKTTENAPTYPAAVAEPTVDITEQPYNVTGKKYTVTMKTTFNVPLSPFAKVLGLSTAKVSVSSTSESSTETKNALSMYFVLDRSGSMGDYTNTSYTATCYDKKGKAYACTAYYTKIQSLKMATASLLTQLSTADPQVKYVRTGAVSYDLYMGTPQALNWGVTGVQTYVNALTANGGTASTQAFKQALTSLTASTEDSAHKSKNGQVPSKYIVFMTDGDNNYASDDTATKAACDEAKVKKIEIFTVAFMAPSKGQGLLQYCASDAGHYFAAEDTAQLVQAFKTIGDKAAEQMTLLTN
;
A
#
# COMPACT_ATOMS: atom_id res chain seq x y z
N MET A 1 83.41 -30.98 -30.50
CA MET A 1 82.39 -31.97 -30.07
C MET A 1 82.16 -32.05 -28.54
N ILE A 2 82.66 -31.11 -27.73
CA ILE A 2 82.55 -31.17 -26.25
C ILE A 2 81.42 -30.25 -25.71
N ALA A 3 81.04 -29.19 -26.43
CA ALA A 3 80.01 -28.23 -25.97
C ALA A 3 78.56 -28.75 -26.01
N LEU A 4 78.23 -29.73 -26.88
CA LEU A 4 76.87 -30.28 -26.99
C LEU A 4 76.49 -31.30 -25.91
N ARG A 5 77.46 -31.90 -25.20
CA ARG A 5 77.17 -32.84 -24.10
C ARG A 5 76.84 -32.13 -22.79
N SER A 6 77.26 -30.87 -22.63
CA SER A 6 76.98 -30.04 -21.45
C SER A 6 75.53 -29.52 -21.42
N SER A 7 74.93 -29.24 -22.58
CA SER A 7 73.58 -28.68 -22.67
C SER A 7 72.48 -29.72 -22.42
N LEU A 8 72.69 -30.99 -22.81
CA LEU A 8 71.73 -32.07 -22.54
C LEU A 8 71.64 -32.46 -21.05
N GLY A 9 72.74 -32.35 -20.30
CA GLY A 9 72.74 -32.61 -18.85
C GLY A 9 71.94 -31.57 -18.06
N CYS A 10 71.99 -30.30 -18.50
CA CYS A 10 71.27 -29.19 -17.89
C CYS A 10 69.75 -29.28 -18.10
N ILE A 11 69.32 -29.73 -19.29
CA ILE A 11 67.90 -29.96 -19.62
C ILE A 11 67.32 -31.11 -18.79
N ARG A 12 68.09 -32.17 -18.56
CA ARG A 12 67.69 -33.30 -17.72
C ARG A 12 67.62 -32.93 -16.24
N GLN A 13 68.55 -32.09 -15.75
CA GLN A 13 68.49 -31.51 -14.41
C GLN A 13 67.32 -30.53 -14.21
N LEU A 14 66.86 -29.85 -15.27
CA LEU A 14 65.65 -29.02 -15.22
C LEU A 14 64.37 -29.88 -15.11
N ALA A 15 64.32 -31.01 -15.82
CA ALA A 15 63.18 -31.92 -15.81
C ALA A 15 63.03 -32.73 -14.51
N GLU A 16 64.13 -33.03 -13.82
CA GLU A 16 64.15 -33.77 -12.55
C GLU A 16 64.02 -32.84 -11.31
N ASN A 17 64.04 -31.51 -11.49
CA ASN A 17 63.98 -30.55 -10.39
C ASN A 17 62.54 -30.36 -9.86
N LYS A 18 62.22 -31.03 -8.74
CA LYS A 18 60.91 -30.90 -8.06
C LYS A 18 60.62 -29.49 -7.51
N SER A 19 61.64 -28.65 -7.37
CA SER A 19 61.51 -27.22 -7.04
C SER A 19 60.92 -26.38 -8.18
N GLY A 20 61.04 -26.83 -9.43
CA GLY A 20 60.47 -26.17 -10.62
C GLY A 20 58.99 -26.49 -10.87
N ASN A 21 58.47 -27.57 -10.28
CA ASN A 21 57.05 -27.92 -10.40
C ASN A 21 56.16 -26.84 -9.76
N PHE A 22 56.64 -26.20 -8.69
CA PHE A 22 55.96 -25.06 -8.08
C PHE A 22 55.92 -23.84 -9.01
N ALA A 23 56.99 -23.57 -9.76
CA ALA A 23 57.02 -22.47 -10.72
C ALA A 23 56.06 -22.72 -11.90
N ILE A 24 55.96 -23.96 -12.37
CA ILE A 24 55.04 -24.35 -13.44
C ILE A 24 53.58 -24.24 -12.98
N THR A 25 53.22 -24.81 -11.82
CA THR A 25 51.85 -24.70 -11.29
C THR A 25 51.47 -23.25 -10.95
N THR A 26 52.39 -22.46 -10.41
CA THR A 26 52.18 -21.04 -10.10
C THR A 26 52.01 -20.22 -11.39
N ALA A 27 52.78 -20.50 -12.44
CA ALA A 27 52.66 -19.81 -13.73
C ALA A 27 51.29 -20.02 -14.39
N PHE A 28 50.64 -21.18 -14.20
CA PHE A 28 49.28 -21.43 -14.67
C PHE A 28 48.20 -20.87 -13.73
N LEU A 29 48.43 -20.86 -12.42
CA LEU A 29 47.46 -20.38 -11.43
C LEU A 29 47.33 -18.86 -11.37
N ILE A 30 48.41 -18.11 -11.55
CA ILE A 30 48.39 -16.64 -11.46
C ILE A 30 47.39 -16.01 -12.47
N PRO A 31 47.40 -16.35 -13.77
CA PRO A 31 46.43 -15.81 -14.72
C PRO A 31 44.98 -16.18 -14.36
N VAL A 32 44.75 -17.38 -13.83
CA VAL A 32 43.42 -17.85 -13.43
C VAL A 32 42.90 -17.05 -12.23
N LEU A 33 43.73 -16.84 -11.21
CA LEU A 33 43.36 -16.06 -10.02
C LEU A 33 43.08 -14.59 -10.37
N ILE A 34 43.92 -13.98 -11.22
CA ILE A 34 43.69 -12.61 -11.70
C ILE A 34 42.39 -12.52 -12.50
N GLY A 35 42.08 -13.53 -13.33
CA GLY A 35 40.82 -13.61 -14.07
C GLY A 35 39.59 -13.68 -13.15
N VAL A 36 39.66 -14.48 -12.08
CA VAL A 36 38.56 -14.59 -11.08
C VAL A 36 38.35 -13.27 -10.33
N VAL A 37 39.43 -12.60 -9.91
CA VAL A 37 39.34 -11.29 -9.24
C VAL A 37 38.78 -10.23 -10.18
N GLY A 38 39.20 -10.22 -11.44
CA GLY A 38 38.66 -9.32 -12.47
C GLY A 38 37.16 -9.49 -12.67
N MET A 39 36.69 -10.74 -12.81
CA MET A 39 35.26 -11.04 -12.91
C MET A 39 34.47 -10.68 -11.65
N ALA A 40 35.05 -10.80 -10.46
CA ALA A 40 34.40 -10.40 -9.20
C ALA A 40 34.18 -8.87 -9.12
N ILE A 41 35.17 -8.09 -9.55
CA ILE A 41 35.05 -6.62 -9.63
C ILE A 41 34.02 -6.23 -10.69
N ASP A 42 34.07 -6.87 -11.85
CA ASP A 42 33.16 -6.59 -12.95
C ASP A 42 31.71 -6.95 -12.62
N THR A 43 31.46 -8.09 -12.00
CA THR A 43 30.10 -8.47 -11.54
C THR A 43 29.57 -7.47 -10.52
N THR A 44 30.40 -6.99 -9.59
CA THR A 44 30.01 -5.94 -8.63
C THR A 44 29.65 -4.64 -9.35
N ASN A 45 30.48 -4.18 -10.28
CA ASN A 45 30.23 -2.97 -11.05
C ASN A 45 28.98 -3.08 -11.94
N LEU A 46 28.76 -4.25 -12.56
CA LEU A 46 27.57 -4.54 -13.37
C LEU A 46 26.31 -4.54 -12.53
N MET A 47 26.33 -5.13 -11.32
CA MET A 47 25.18 -5.09 -10.42
C MET A 47 24.89 -3.66 -9.94
N LEU A 48 25.90 -2.89 -9.58
CA LEU A 48 25.74 -1.49 -9.19
C LEU A 48 25.16 -0.65 -10.34
N PHE A 49 25.66 -0.85 -11.57
CA PHE A 49 25.13 -0.17 -12.75
C PHE A 49 23.70 -0.61 -13.07
N LYS A 50 23.39 -1.91 -12.97
CA LYS A 50 22.04 -2.44 -13.17
C LYS A 50 21.04 -1.82 -12.18
N ASN A 51 21.40 -1.72 -10.91
CA ASN A 51 20.55 -1.11 -9.88
C ASN A 51 20.30 0.38 -10.17
N LYS A 52 21.35 1.14 -10.52
CA LYS A 52 21.20 2.55 -10.92
C LYS A 52 20.31 2.70 -12.16
N LEU A 53 20.50 1.84 -13.15
CA LEU A 53 19.72 1.87 -14.39
C LEU A 53 18.25 1.51 -14.14
N GLN A 54 17.98 0.58 -13.21
CA GLN A 54 16.62 0.22 -12.80
C GLN A 54 15.94 1.39 -12.09
N VAL A 55 16.60 2.04 -11.12
CA VAL A 55 16.04 3.21 -10.41
C VAL A 55 15.76 4.37 -11.38
N ALA A 56 16.67 4.61 -12.33
CA ALA A 56 16.47 5.61 -13.38
C ALA A 56 15.27 5.25 -14.28
N ALA A 57 15.11 3.95 -14.60
CA ALA A 57 14.00 3.48 -15.39
C ALA A 57 12.65 3.61 -14.67
N ASP A 58 12.57 3.22 -13.40
CA ASP A 58 11.37 3.32 -12.57
C ASP A 58 10.93 4.78 -12.38
N THR A 59 11.89 5.68 -12.16
CA THR A 59 11.60 7.12 -12.04
C THR A 59 11.04 7.69 -13.34
N ALA A 60 11.58 7.26 -14.48
CA ALA A 60 11.17 7.72 -15.79
C ALA A 60 9.79 7.19 -16.21
N THR A 61 9.50 5.91 -15.97
CA THR A 61 8.15 5.34 -16.24
C THR A 61 7.10 5.98 -15.35
N LEU A 62 7.41 6.22 -14.07
CA LEU A 62 6.52 6.90 -13.14
C LEU A 62 6.25 8.36 -13.53
N ALA A 63 7.28 9.11 -13.95
CA ALA A 63 7.12 10.49 -14.42
C ALA A 63 6.24 10.56 -15.68
N ALA A 64 6.41 9.65 -16.63
CA ALA A 64 5.55 9.56 -17.81
C ALA A 64 4.11 9.18 -17.43
N ALA A 65 3.93 8.13 -16.62
CA ALA A 65 2.62 7.65 -16.20
C ALA A 65 1.84 8.75 -15.44
N SER A 66 2.46 9.42 -14.47
CA SER A 66 1.84 10.54 -13.74
C SER A 66 1.49 11.73 -14.65
N SER A 67 2.33 12.06 -15.64
CA SER A 67 2.04 13.13 -16.60
C SER A 67 0.82 12.83 -17.46
N LEU A 68 0.58 11.56 -17.82
CA LEU A 68 -0.59 11.12 -18.56
C LEU A 68 -1.86 11.12 -17.70
N ALA A 69 -1.75 10.72 -16.43
CA ALA A 69 -2.87 10.74 -15.48
C ALA A 69 -3.41 12.16 -15.23
N SER A 70 -2.53 13.15 -15.17
CA SER A 70 -2.91 14.56 -14.96
C SER A 70 -3.65 15.21 -16.14
N LYS A 71 -3.84 14.49 -17.27
CA LYS A 71 -4.33 15.03 -18.55
C LYS A 71 -3.52 16.22 -19.10
N ALA A 72 -2.34 16.49 -18.55
CA ALA A 72 -1.55 17.68 -18.89
C ALA A 72 -0.76 17.53 -20.20
N LYS A 73 -0.55 16.29 -20.70
CA LYS A 73 0.39 15.99 -21.79
C LYS A 73 -0.10 14.84 -22.68
N THR A 74 0.32 14.86 -23.95
CA THR A 74 0.03 13.78 -24.92
C THR A 74 0.94 12.56 -24.69
N ALA A 75 0.59 11.40 -25.26
CA ALA A 75 1.45 10.21 -25.24
C ALA A 75 2.88 10.48 -25.77
N GLN A 76 2.99 11.35 -26.77
CA GLN A 76 4.28 11.73 -27.35
C GLN A 76 5.12 12.59 -26.39
N ASP A 77 4.48 13.52 -25.68
CA ASP A 77 5.16 14.36 -24.67
C ASP A 77 5.59 13.55 -23.44
N ALA A 78 4.77 12.57 -23.02
CA ALA A 78 5.11 11.66 -21.93
C ALA A 78 6.30 10.74 -22.29
N LYS A 79 6.39 10.33 -23.57
CA LYS A 79 7.57 9.61 -24.08
C LYS A 79 8.83 10.49 -24.06
N ALA A 80 8.73 11.75 -24.48
CA ALA A 80 9.85 12.68 -24.38
C ALA A 80 10.28 12.92 -22.91
N LEU A 81 9.31 13.05 -22.01
CA LEU A 81 9.55 13.27 -20.58
C LEU A 81 10.24 12.06 -19.92
N SER A 82 9.77 10.84 -20.16
CA SER A 82 10.43 9.62 -19.63
C SER A 82 11.87 9.51 -20.09
N LEU A 83 12.16 9.77 -21.37
CA LEU A 83 13.54 9.80 -21.88
C LEU A 83 14.38 10.89 -21.18
N GLN A 84 13.82 12.08 -20.96
CA GLN A 84 14.49 13.14 -20.23
C GLN A 84 14.83 12.74 -18.79
N PHE A 85 13.91 12.10 -18.08
CA PHE A 85 14.16 11.60 -16.71
C PHE A 85 15.16 10.46 -16.69
N LEU A 86 15.08 9.51 -17.63
CA LEU A 86 16.03 8.39 -17.73
C LEU A 86 17.45 8.93 -17.93
N TYR A 87 17.66 9.78 -18.94
CA TYR A 87 18.96 10.38 -19.19
C TYR A 87 19.36 11.35 -18.09
N GLY A 88 18.43 12.08 -17.49
CA GLY A 88 18.68 12.97 -16.35
C GLY A 88 19.20 12.21 -15.14
N GLN A 89 18.62 11.06 -14.81
CA GLN A 89 19.02 10.23 -13.66
C GLN A 89 20.32 9.46 -13.91
N ILE A 90 20.53 8.94 -15.13
CA ILE A 90 21.81 8.32 -15.51
C ILE A 90 22.93 9.36 -15.52
N ASN A 91 22.62 10.62 -15.88
CA ASN A 91 23.58 11.72 -15.93
C ASN A 91 23.58 12.63 -14.68
N ALA A 92 22.81 12.32 -13.65
CA ALA A 92 22.70 13.15 -12.45
C ALA A 92 24.06 13.13 -11.73
N GLY A 93 24.74 14.29 -11.75
CA GLY A 93 26.15 14.43 -11.35
C GLY A 93 27.02 15.24 -12.34
N LYS A 94 26.48 15.70 -13.47
CA LYS A 94 27.16 16.57 -14.45
C LYS A 94 27.31 18.03 -13.99
N THR A 95 27.99 18.26 -12.87
CA THR A 95 28.39 19.61 -12.44
C THR A 95 29.89 19.87 -12.57
N THR A 96 30.65 19.08 -13.34
CA THR A 96 32.05 19.36 -13.69
C THR A 96 32.57 18.36 -14.72
N GLU A 97 33.45 18.82 -15.61
CA GLU A 97 34.02 18.17 -16.81
C GLU A 97 34.73 16.80 -16.65
N ASN A 98 34.64 16.11 -15.51
CA ASN A 98 35.35 14.85 -15.28
C ASN A 98 34.48 13.74 -14.65
N ALA A 99 33.28 13.51 -15.20
CA ALA A 99 32.45 12.37 -14.83
C ALA A 99 32.67 11.19 -15.80
N PRO A 100 32.68 9.93 -15.32
CA PRO A 100 32.84 8.75 -16.18
C PRO A 100 31.75 8.73 -17.26
N THR A 101 32.17 8.60 -18.52
CA THR A 101 31.29 8.44 -19.68
C THR A 101 30.48 7.17 -19.48
N TYR A 102 29.21 7.29 -19.10
CA TYR A 102 28.32 6.12 -19.13
C TYR A 102 28.25 5.62 -20.58
N PRO A 103 28.21 4.30 -20.77
CA PRO A 103 28.31 3.75 -22.10
C PRO A 103 27.13 4.19 -22.95
N ALA A 104 27.33 4.28 -24.27
CA ALA A 104 26.22 4.51 -25.18
C ALA A 104 25.21 3.35 -25.04
N ALA A 105 23.92 3.69 -25.08
CA ALA A 105 22.87 2.69 -25.18
C ALA A 105 23.08 1.86 -26.46
N VAL A 106 22.84 0.56 -26.38
CA VAL A 106 23.02 -0.38 -27.52
C VAL A 106 21.96 -0.13 -28.60
N ALA A 107 20.80 0.37 -28.18
CA ALA A 107 19.69 0.81 -29.01
C ALA A 107 18.95 1.95 -28.26
N GLU A 108 18.17 2.75 -28.98
CA GLU A 108 17.31 3.74 -28.33
C GLU A 108 16.38 3.06 -27.32
N PRO A 109 16.19 3.62 -26.11
CA PRO A 109 15.25 3.09 -25.13
C PRO A 109 13.85 3.01 -25.73
N THR A 110 13.23 1.83 -25.65
CA THR A 110 11.85 1.65 -26.11
C THR A 110 10.90 2.03 -24.99
N VAL A 111 10.06 3.02 -25.23
CA VAL A 111 8.97 3.42 -24.35
C VAL A 111 7.66 3.08 -25.05
N ASP A 112 6.98 2.08 -24.53
CA ASP A 112 5.66 1.64 -24.99
C ASP A 112 4.61 2.17 -24.02
N ILE A 113 3.67 2.96 -24.54
CA ILE A 113 2.52 3.47 -23.79
C ILE A 113 1.30 2.79 -24.36
N THR A 114 0.66 1.94 -23.57
CA THR A 114 -0.63 1.35 -23.94
C THR A 114 -1.74 2.13 -23.26
N GLU A 115 -2.67 2.64 -24.06
CA GLU A 115 -3.92 3.21 -23.59
C GLU A 115 -4.98 2.11 -23.53
N GLN A 116 -5.57 1.91 -22.36
CA GLN A 116 -6.74 1.07 -22.20
C GLN A 116 -7.91 1.93 -21.71
N PRO A 117 -9.14 1.72 -22.20
CA PRO A 117 -10.31 2.32 -21.61
C PRO A 117 -10.36 1.88 -20.14
N TYR A 118 -10.46 2.85 -19.25
CA TYR A 118 -10.52 2.60 -17.81
C TYR A 118 -11.65 3.43 -17.26
N ASN A 119 -12.75 2.76 -16.95
CA ASN A 119 -13.98 3.35 -16.47
C ASN A 119 -14.86 4.06 -17.52
N VAL A 120 -15.94 4.69 -17.05
CA VAL A 120 -16.99 5.36 -17.84
C VAL A 120 -16.47 6.57 -18.63
N THR A 121 -15.39 7.21 -18.19
CA THR A 121 -14.81 8.40 -18.86
C THR A 121 -13.28 8.45 -18.76
N GLY A 122 -12.64 7.46 -18.14
CA GLY A 122 -11.21 7.47 -17.85
C GLY A 122 -10.37 6.63 -18.83
N LYS A 123 -9.07 6.85 -18.78
CA LYS A 123 -8.06 6.06 -19.48
C LYS A 123 -7.05 5.53 -18.49
N LYS A 124 -6.67 4.26 -18.61
CA LYS A 124 -5.51 3.67 -17.92
C LYS A 124 -4.36 3.67 -18.90
N TYR A 125 -3.24 4.19 -18.45
CA TYR A 125 -1.98 4.21 -19.19
C TYR A 125 -1.05 3.21 -18.53
N THR A 126 -0.53 2.27 -19.31
CA THR A 126 0.58 1.42 -18.87
C THR A 126 1.81 1.85 -19.63
N VAL A 127 2.80 2.39 -18.93
CA VAL A 127 4.07 2.84 -19.51
C VAL A 127 5.12 1.79 -19.23
N THR A 128 5.61 1.12 -20.27
CA THR A 128 6.71 0.16 -20.18
C THR A 128 7.94 0.73 -20.85
N MET A 129 9.06 0.75 -20.13
CA MET A 129 10.35 1.16 -20.66
C MET A 129 11.35 0.01 -20.62
N LYS A 130 12.00 -0.25 -21.75
CA LYS A 130 13.12 -1.19 -21.86
C LYS A 130 14.34 -0.48 -22.41
N THR A 131 15.48 -0.70 -21.77
CA THR A 131 16.74 -0.13 -22.23
C THR A 131 17.89 -1.10 -22.01
N THR A 132 18.90 -1.03 -22.87
CA THR A 132 20.09 -1.88 -22.83
C THR A 132 21.34 -1.03 -23.05
N PHE A 133 22.33 -1.21 -22.19
CA PHE A 133 23.61 -0.49 -22.22
C PHE A 133 24.79 -1.47 -22.30
N ASN A 134 25.85 -1.08 -23.02
CA ASN A 134 27.09 -1.85 -23.10
C ASN A 134 28.08 -1.40 -22.04
N VAL A 135 28.08 -2.03 -20.87
CA VAL A 135 29.00 -1.66 -19.79
C VAL A 135 30.42 -2.13 -20.12
N PRO A 136 31.44 -1.25 -20.13
CA PRO A 136 32.81 -1.66 -20.33
C PRO A 136 33.26 -2.50 -19.13
N LEU A 137 33.89 -3.64 -19.41
CA LEU A 137 34.48 -4.50 -18.40
C LEU A 137 35.89 -4.02 -18.03
N SER A 138 36.38 -4.46 -16.88
CA SER A 138 37.71 -4.15 -16.38
C SER A 138 38.80 -4.58 -17.38
N PRO A 139 39.99 -3.95 -17.33
CA PRO A 139 41.14 -4.39 -18.14
C PRO A 139 41.50 -5.87 -17.96
N PHE A 140 41.17 -6.46 -16.80
CA PHE A 140 41.41 -7.88 -16.50
C PHE A 140 40.50 -8.80 -17.32
N ALA A 141 39.24 -8.41 -17.56
CA ALA A 141 38.34 -9.17 -18.44
C ALA A 141 38.78 -9.15 -19.91
N LYS A 142 39.48 -8.08 -20.35
CA LYS A 142 40.01 -7.99 -21.71
C LYS A 142 41.09 -9.04 -21.99
N VAL A 143 41.83 -9.48 -20.96
CA VAL A 143 42.80 -10.58 -21.07
C VAL A 143 42.09 -11.90 -21.46
N LEU A 144 40.82 -12.06 -21.08
CA LEU A 144 39.96 -13.19 -21.45
C LEU A 144 39.17 -12.95 -22.74
N GLY A 145 39.45 -11.86 -23.48
CA GLY A 145 38.74 -11.49 -24.70
C GLY A 145 37.37 -10.85 -24.48
N LEU A 146 37.00 -10.52 -23.23
CA LEU A 146 35.73 -9.89 -22.88
C LEU A 146 35.93 -8.38 -22.70
N SER A 147 35.35 -7.57 -23.57
CA SER A 147 35.52 -6.11 -23.54
C SER A 147 34.31 -5.36 -22.99
N THR A 148 33.10 -5.90 -23.16
CA THR A 148 31.84 -5.28 -22.70
C THR A 148 30.85 -6.34 -22.25
N ALA A 149 29.93 -5.96 -21.37
CA ALA A 149 28.77 -6.76 -21.00
C ALA A 149 27.48 -5.96 -21.19
N LYS A 150 26.43 -6.63 -21.67
CA LYS A 150 25.12 -6.03 -21.86
C LYS A 150 24.36 -6.03 -20.54
N VAL A 151 23.90 -4.86 -20.12
CA VAL A 151 22.98 -4.71 -18.98
C VAL A 151 21.65 -4.19 -19.51
N SER A 152 20.59 -4.97 -19.29
CA SER A 152 19.23 -4.62 -19.68
C SER A 152 18.35 -4.47 -18.44
N VAL A 153 17.46 -3.49 -18.48
CA VAL A 153 16.40 -3.30 -17.48
C VAL A 153 15.06 -3.13 -18.17
N SER A 154 14.00 -3.51 -17.45
CA SER A 154 12.61 -3.28 -17.83
C SER A 154 11.91 -2.68 -16.62
N SER A 155 11.15 -1.62 -16.84
CA SER A 155 10.28 -1.03 -15.82
C SER A 155 8.90 -0.79 -16.41
N THR A 156 7.87 -0.96 -15.59
CA THR A 156 6.48 -0.73 -15.95
C THR A 156 5.83 0.08 -14.84
N SER A 157 5.08 1.11 -15.22
CA SER A 157 4.27 1.90 -14.29
C SER A 157 2.88 2.13 -14.85
N GLU A 158 1.88 2.06 -13.98
CA GLU A 158 0.49 2.28 -14.34
C GLU A 158 -0.02 3.63 -13.84
N SER A 159 -0.91 4.26 -14.60
CA SER A 159 -1.63 5.44 -14.13
C SER A 159 -3.02 5.51 -14.73
N SER A 160 -3.91 6.25 -14.09
CA SER A 160 -5.29 6.44 -14.54
C SER A 160 -5.67 7.91 -14.52
N THR A 161 -6.52 8.33 -15.45
CA THR A 161 -7.06 9.72 -15.45
C THR A 161 -8.09 9.95 -14.35
N GLU A 162 -8.59 8.88 -13.74
CA GLU A 162 -9.43 8.96 -12.55
C GLU A 162 -8.48 8.95 -11.36
N THR A 163 -8.17 10.13 -10.84
CA THR A 163 -7.20 10.34 -9.75
C THR A 163 -7.66 9.78 -8.40
N LYS A 164 -8.82 9.09 -8.37
CA LYS A 164 -9.40 8.55 -7.15
C LYS A 164 -9.86 7.10 -7.28
N ASN A 165 -9.45 6.26 -6.33
CA ASN A 165 -9.90 4.88 -6.19
C ASN A 165 -11.30 4.82 -5.54
N ALA A 166 -12.12 3.87 -5.99
CA ALA A 166 -13.44 3.60 -5.45
C ALA A 166 -13.37 2.92 -4.07
N LEU A 167 -14.34 3.24 -3.21
CA LEU A 167 -14.39 2.77 -1.84
C LEU A 167 -15.82 2.44 -1.42
N SER A 168 -15.99 1.27 -0.81
CA SER A 168 -17.22 0.84 -0.13
C SER A 168 -16.92 0.60 1.35
N MET A 169 -17.58 1.33 2.24
CA MET A 169 -17.39 1.19 3.69
C MET A 169 -18.69 0.83 4.39
N TYR A 170 -18.67 -0.20 5.22
CA TYR A 170 -19.82 -0.66 5.97
C TYR A 170 -19.58 -0.57 7.47
N PHE A 171 -20.46 0.12 8.18
CA PHE A 171 -20.38 0.32 9.62
C PHE A 171 -21.17 -0.77 10.35
N VAL A 172 -20.54 -1.42 11.33
CA VAL A 172 -21.15 -2.40 12.23
C VAL A 172 -21.03 -1.83 13.64
N LEU A 173 -22.14 -1.26 14.13
CA LEU A 173 -22.12 -0.35 15.27
C LEU A 173 -22.91 -0.89 16.45
N ASP A 174 -22.27 -0.98 17.60
CA ASP A 174 -22.95 -1.37 18.83
C ASP A 174 -23.93 -0.27 19.29
N ARG A 175 -25.16 -0.67 19.61
CA ARG A 175 -26.19 0.15 20.25
C ARG A 175 -26.80 -0.54 21.47
N SER A 176 -26.08 -1.47 22.08
CA SER A 176 -26.44 -2.15 23.32
C SER A 176 -26.71 -1.18 24.46
N GLY A 177 -27.31 -1.67 25.55
CA GLY A 177 -27.65 -0.86 26.72
C GLY A 177 -26.44 -0.17 27.36
N SER A 178 -25.26 -0.81 27.35
CA SER A 178 -24.01 -0.22 27.86
C SER A 178 -23.61 1.04 27.10
N MET A 179 -23.96 1.15 25.82
CA MET A 179 -23.75 2.38 25.04
C MET A 179 -24.56 3.57 25.57
N GLY A 180 -25.53 3.34 26.45
CA GLY A 180 -26.29 4.39 27.15
C GLY A 180 -25.53 4.99 28.32
N ASP A 181 -24.48 4.33 28.81
CA ASP A 181 -23.71 4.76 29.97
C ASP A 181 -22.93 6.05 29.68
N TYR A 182 -22.67 6.81 30.74
CA TYR A 182 -21.84 8.00 30.66
C TYR A 182 -20.36 7.64 30.49
N THR A 183 -19.70 8.42 29.64
CA THR A 183 -18.25 8.47 29.53
C THR A 183 -17.66 9.31 30.66
N ASN A 184 -16.34 9.27 30.80
CA ASN A 184 -15.58 10.19 31.65
C ASN A 184 -15.45 11.62 31.06
N THR A 185 -16.01 11.88 29.88
CA THR A 185 -15.89 13.18 29.19
C THR A 185 -17.06 14.08 29.52
N SER A 186 -16.78 15.19 30.21
CA SER A 186 -17.78 16.19 30.59
C SER A 186 -17.87 17.36 29.61
N TYR A 187 -19.04 17.99 29.52
CA TYR A 187 -19.26 19.24 28.80
C TYR A 187 -20.20 20.18 29.57
N THR A 188 -20.15 21.47 29.23
CA THR A 188 -21.08 22.46 29.79
C THR A 188 -22.41 22.38 29.07
N ALA A 189 -23.47 22.01 29.80
CA ALA A 189 -24.84 21.97 29.31
C ALA A 189 -25.69 23.08 29.94
N THR A 190 -26.84 23.35 29.31
CA THR A 190 -27.89 24.19 29.87
C THR A 190 -28.90 23.32 30.60
N CYS A 191 -28.93 23.43 31.92
CA CYS A 191 -29.93 22.80 32.77
C CYS A 191 -31.05 23.79 33.13
N TYR A 192 -32.21 23.27 33.51
CA TYR A 192 -33.34 24.07 33.96
C TYR A 192 -33.69 23.70 35.41
N ASP A 193 -33.89 24.69 36.26
CA ASP A 193 -34.36 24.45 37.63
C ASP A 193 -35.86 24.07 37.63
N LYS A 194 -36.42 23.72 38.80
CA LYS A 194 -37.85 23.40 38.95
C LYS A 194 -38.80 24.54 38.57
N LYS A 195 -38.28 25.77 38.41
CA LYS A 195 -39.02 26.97 38.01
C LYS A 195 -38.77 27.35 36.54
N GLY A 196 -38.03 26.53 35.78
CA GLY A 196 -37.71 26.77 34.37
C GLY A 196 -36.59 27.78 34.13
N LYS A 197 -35.81 28.16 35.15
CA LYS A 197 -34.65 29.05 34.98
C LYS A 197 -33.46 28.25 34.45
N ALA A 198 -32.90 28.71 33.32
CA ALA A 198 -31.70 28.13 32.72
C ALA A 198 -30.44 28.45 33.56
N TYR A 199 -29.56 27.46 33.72
CA TYR A 199 -28.24 27.62 34.34
C TYR A 199 -27.22 26.66 33.70
N ALA A 200 -25.94 27.01 33.79
CA ALA A 200 -24.86 26.15 33.31
C ALA A 200 -24.61 24.99 34.29
N CYS A 201 -24.56 23.78 33.77
CA CYS A 201 -24.31 22.56 34.55
C CYS A 201 -23.29 21.68 33.83
N THR A 202 -22.58 20.85 34.58
CA THR A 202 -21.70 19.81 34.02
C THR A 202 -22.56 18.60 33.65
N ALA A 203 -22.54 18.23 32.37
CA ALA A 203 -23.12 17.00 31.86
C ALA A 203 -22.00 16.09 31.31
N TYR A 204 -22.31 14.81 31.12
CA TYR A 204 -21.37 13.84 30.56
C TYR A 204 -21.92 13.30 29.25
N TYR A 205 -21.05 13.10 28.28
CA TYR A 205 -21.45 12.43 27.05
C TYR A 205 -21.77 10.97 27.34
N THR A 206 -22.88 10.46 26.82
CA THR A 206 -23.09 9.01 26.76
C THR A 206 -22.19 8.39 25.71
N LYS A 207 -21.95 7.08 25.82
CA LYS A 207 -21.11 6.39 24.85
C LYS A 207 -21.71 6.44 23.44
N ILE A 208 -23.03 6.31 23.30
CA ILE A 208 -23.72 6.43 22.02
C ILE A 208 -23.64 7.86 21.44
N GLN A 209 -23.64 8.91 22.26
CA GLN A 209 -23.39 10.28 21.80
C GLN A 209 -21.96 10.42 21.26
N SER A 210 -20.99 9.82 21.95
CA SER A 210 -19.60 9.79 21.51
C SER A 210 -19.44 9.07 20.17
N LEU A 211 -20.11 7.92 19.99
CA LEU A 211 -20.14 7.21 18.72
C LEU A 211 -20.70 8.05 17.57
N LYS A 212 -21.78 8.82 17.82
CA LYS A 212 -22.38 9.71 16.81
C LYS A 212 -21.39 10.78 16.36
N MET A 213 -20.68 11.40 17.29
CA MET A 213 -19.64 12.40 16.99
C MET A 213 -18.45 11.79 16.24
N ALA A 214 -17.99 10.62 16.68
CA ALA A 214 -16.88 9.92 16.05
C ALA A 214 -17.21 9.51 14.61
N THR A 215 -18.40 8.94 14.39
CA THR A 215 -18.88 8.62 13.04
C THR A 215 -18.96 9.86 12.17
N ALA A 216 -19.50 10.97 12.67
CA ALA A 216 -19.58 12.22 11.92
C ALA A 216 -18.20 12.76 11.49
N SER A 217 -17.19 12.63 12.35
CA SER A 217 -15.80 13.00 12.05
C SER A 217 -15.23 12.18 10.88
N LEU A 218 -15.42 10.85 10.91
CA LEU A 218 -14.99 9.95 9.83
C LEU A 218 -15.71 10.27 8.52
N LEU A 219 -17.05 10.39 8.56
CA LEU A 219 -17.86 10.71 7.39
C LEU A 219 -17.48 12.05 6.77
N THR A 220 -17.05 13.01 7.59
CA THR A 220 -16.51 14.30 7.12
C THR A 220 -15.26 14.07 6.27
N GLN A 221 -14.29 13.25 6.72
CA GLN A 221 -13.07 12.94 5.93
C GLN A 221 -13.43 12.34 4.56
N LEU A 222 -14.37 11.39 4.53
CA LEU A 222 -14.83 10.78 3.28
C LEU A 222 -15.53 11.79 2.35
N SER A 223 -16.36 12.67 2.91
CA SER A 223 -17.05 13.71 2.11
C SER A 223 -16.09 14.76 1.54
N THR A 224 -15.02 15.10 2.27
CA THR A 224 -13.95 15.96 1.79
C THR A 224 -13.14 15.26 0.68
N ALA A 225 -12.92 13.95 0.81
CA ALA A 225 -12.24 13.14 -0.19
C ALA A 225 -13.09 12.91 -1.45
N ASP A 226 -14.42 12.87 -1.36
CA ASP A 226 -15.33 12.68 -2.50
C ASP A 226 -16.52 13.66 -2.48
N PRO A 227 -16.29 14.96 -2.73
CA PRO A 227 -17.33 15.98 -2.66
C PRO A 227 -18.38 15.83 -3.76
N GLN A 228 -18.07 15.11 -4.85
CA GLN A 228 -18.98 14.85 -5.96
C GLN A 228 -19.74 13.53 -5.83
N VAL A 229 -19.49 12.75 -4.76
CA VAL A 229 -20.22 11.52 -4.44
C VAL A 229 -20.14 10.51 -5.61
N LYS A 230 -18.93 10.33 -6.14
CA LYS A 230 -18.63 9.47 -7.31
C LYS A 230 -17.88 8.20 -6.94
N TYR A 231 -17.15 8.18 -5.83
CA TYR A 231 -16.22 7.12 -5.46
C TYR A 231 -16.57 6.42 -4.15
N VAL A 232 -17.29 7.07 -3.24
CA VAL A 232 -17.60 6.53 -1.92
C VAL A 232 -19.04 6.03 -1.85
N ARG A 233 -19.20 4.78 -1.41
CA ARG A 233 -20.48 4.23 -0.96
C ARG A 233 -20.38 3.82 0.50
N THR A 234 -21.36 4.20 1.30
CA THR A 234 -21.42 3.83 2.72
C THR A 234 -22.73 3.14 3.06
N GLY A 235 -22.65 2.16 3.96
CA GLY A 235 -23.78 1.42 4.52
C GLY A 235 -23.55 1.22 6.00
N ALA A 236 -24.60 0.94 6.77
CA ALA A 236 -24.48 0.78 8.21
C ALA A 236 -25.50 -0.20 8.75
N VAL A 237 -25.12 -0.89 9.81
CA VAL A 237 -26.02 -1.71 10.61
C VAL A 237 -25.64 -1.55 12.06
N SER A 238 -26.65 -1.45 12.91
CA SER A 238 -26.49 -1.43 14.36
C SER A 238 -26.94 -2.74 14.96
N TYR A 239 -26.47 -3.05 16.17
CA TYR A 239 -26.91 -4.25 16.90
C TYR A 239 -27.04 -4.00 18.39
N ASP A 240 -27.99 -4.70 18.99
CA ASP A 240 -28.06 -4.97 20.42
C ASP A 240 -28.02 -6.51 20.60
N LEU A 241 -28.99 -7.12 21.29
CA LEU A 241 -29.21 -8.58 21.23
C LEU A 241 -29.66 -9.06 19.84
N TYR A 242 -30.16 -8.14 19.02
CA TYR A 242 -30.63 -8.38 17.67
C TYR A 242 -30.00 -7.37 16.71
N MET A 243 -29.89 -7.78 15.45
CA MET A 243 -29.54 -6.86 14.37
C MET A 243 -30.66 -5.84 14.17
N GLY A 244 -30.32 -4.55 14.18
CA GLY A 244 -31.24 -3.49 13.79
C GLY A 244 -31.52 -3.50 12.28
N THR A 245 -32.49 -2.72 11.83
CA THR A 245 -32.72 -2.56 10.38
C THR A 245 -31.46 -1.99 9.72
N PRO A 246 -30.92 -2.63 8.66
CA PRO A 246 -29.70 -2.14 8.01
C PRO A 246 -29.99 -0.97 7.07
N GLN A 247 -29.05 -0.03 7.02
CA GLN A 247 -28.92 0.97 5.97
C GLN A 247 -28.11 0.36 4.83
N ALA A 248 -28.74 0.18 3.67
CA ALA A 248 -28.08 -0.36 2.48
C ALA A 248 -26.92 0.55 2.02
N LEU A 249 -25.93 -0.04 1.33
CA LEU A 249 -24.87 0.72 0.68
C LEU A 249 -25.49 1.73 -0.30
N ASN A 250 -25.17 3.00 -0.10
CA ASN A 250 -25.63 4.08 -0.96
C ASN A 250 -24.49 5.08 -1.20
N TRP A 251 -24.61 5.86 -2.26
CA TRP A 251 -23.61 6.86 -2.63
C TRP A 251 -23.51 7.98 -1.58
N GLY A 252 -22.28 8.27 -1.17
CA GLY A 252 -21.96 9.30 -0.19
C GLY A 252 -22.16 8.83 1.26
N VAL A 253 -22.25 9.78 2.18
CA VAL A 253 -22.22 9.54 3.63
C VAL A 253 -23.52 9.89 4.36
N THR A 254 -24.40 10.66 3.73
CA THR A 254 -25.63 11.19 4.35
C THR A 254 -26.53 10.09 4.90
N GLY A 255 -26.63 8.97 4.18
CA GLY A 255 -27.42 7.82 4.63
C GLY A 255 -26.94 7.28 5.98
N VAL A 256 -25.64 7.08 6.14
CA VAL A 256 -25.07 6.59 7.40
C VAL A 256 -25.16 7.66 8.49
N GLN A 257 -24.95 8.94 8.17
CA GLN A 257 -25.10 10.02 9.15
C GLN A 257 -26.51 10.05 9.76
N THR A 258 -27.55 9.98 8.93
CA THR A 258 -28.95 9.92 9.39
C THR A 258 -29.22 8.67 10.21
N TYR A 259 -28.72 7.51 9.75
CA TYR A 259 -28.85 6.24 10.46
C TYR A 259 -28.26 6.31 11.87
N VAL A 260 -27.02 6.77 11.99
CA VAL A 260 -26.29 6.84 13.25
C VAL A 260 -26.88 7.87 14.20
N ASN A 261 -27.35 9.01 13.69
CA ASN A 261 -28.02 10.02 14.50
C ASN A 261 -29.32 9.51 15.14
N ALA A 262 -30.02 8.58 14.49
CA ALA A 262 -31.25 7.97 14.99
C ALA A 262 -31.01 6.85 16.03
N LEU A 263 -29.77 6.40 16.22
CA LEU A 263 -29.49 5.29 17.15
C LEU A 263 -29.82 5.66 18.60
N THR A 264 -30.37 4.68 19.30
CA THR A 264 -30.63 4.71 20.74
C THR A 264 -30.05 3.46 21.38
N ALA A 265 -29.50 3.61 22.58
CA ALA A 265 -28.90 2.52 23.33
C ALA A 265 -30.01 1.67 23.98
N ASN A 266 -29.98 0.35 23.77
CA ASN A 266 -30.95 -0.57 24.37
C ASN A 266 -30.44 -2.02 24.33
N GLY A 267 -30.96 -2.87 25.22
CA GLY A 267 -30.75 -4.31 25.17
C GLY A 267 -29.35 -4.77 25.58
N GLY A 268 -29.02 -6.01 25.23
CA GLY A 268 -27.68 -6.57 25.34
C GLY A 268 -26.88 -6.41 24.04
N THR A 269 -25.88 -7.26 23.85
CA THR A 269 -24.84 -7.17 22.82
C THR A 269 -24.67 -8.55 22.14
N ALA A 270 -24.93 -8.61 20.84
CA ALA A 270 -24.77 -9.78 19.99
C ALA A 270 -24.38 -9.36 18.55
N SER A 271 -23.07 -9.37 18.26
CA SER A 271 -22.50 -8.81 17.03
C SER A 271 -22.70 -9.64 15.76
N THR A 272 -22.99 -10.95 15.88
CA THR A 272 -22.89 -11.91 14.78
C THR A 272 -23.69 -11.53 13.54
N GLN A 273 -24.99 -11.23 13.73
CA GLN A 273 -25.90 -11.01 12.60
C GLN A 273 -25.57 -9.72 11.87
N ALA A 274 -25.26 -8.65 12.62
CA ALA A 274 -24.85 -7.38 12.07
C ALA A 274 -23.53 -7.47 11.29
N PHE A 275 -22.54 -8.21 11.82
CA PHE A 275 -21.29 -8.42 11.09
C PHE A 275 -21.51 -9.21 9.79
N LYS A 276 -22.30 -10.28 9.83
CA LYS A 276 -22.67 -11.06 8.64
C LYS A 276 -23.42 -10.23 7.60
N GLN A 277 -24.27 -9.31 8.04
CA GLN A 277 -24.96 -8.38 7.13
C GLN A 277 -23.97 -7.47 6.40
N ALA A 278 -22.99 -6.89 7.09
CA ALA A 278 -21.95 -6.08 6.46
C ALA A 278 -21.16 -6.88 5.43
N LEU A 279 -20.75 -8.11 5.78
CA LEU A 279 -20.07 -9.02 4.86
C LEU A 279 -20.92 -9.34 3.63
N THR A 280 -22.20 -9.65 3.82
CA THR A 280 -23.14 -9.94 2.72
C THR A 280 -23.30 -8.73 1.81
N SER A 281 -23.47 -7.53 2.37
CA SER A 281 -23.62 -6.30 1.59
C SER A 281 -22.37 -5.96 0.78
N LEU A 282 -21.17 -6.12 1.36
CA LEU A 282 -19.91 -5.81 0.68
C LEU A 282 -19.52 -6.87 -0.36
N THR A 283 -19.92 -8.13 -0.17
CA THR A 283 -19.59 -9.22 -1.10
C THR A 283 -20.62 -9.44 -2.20
N ALA A 284 -21.76 -8.74 -2.13
CA ALA A 284 -22.77 -8.77 -3.18
C ALA A 284 -22.21 -8.23 -4.50
N SER A 285 -22.45 -8.94 -5.60
CA SER A 285 -22.05 -8.51 -6.95
C SER A 285 -22.72 -7.20 -7.38
N THR A 286 -23.83 -6.85 -6.75
CA THR A 286 -24.54 -5.57 -6.95
C THR A 286 -23.68 -4.38 -6.53
N GLU A 287 -22.81 -4.52 -5.54
CA GLU A 287 -21.94 -3.42 -5.09
C GLU A 287 -20.84 -3.13 -6.11
N ASP A 288 -20.17 -4.17 -6.62
CA ASP A 288 -19.17 -4.03 -7.68
C ASP A 288 -19.81 -3.48 -8.96
N SER A 289 -21.04 -3.94 -9.27
CA SER A 289 -21.80 -3.44 -10.42
C SER A 289 -22.19 -1.97 -10.27
N ALA A 290 -22.52 -1.51 -9.06
CA ALA A 290 -22.86 -0.12 -8.79
C ALA A 290 -21.66 0.81 -9.04
N HIS A 291 -20.48 0.46 -8.51
CA HIS A 291 -19.25 1.21 -8.79
C HIS A 291 -18.88 1.15 -10.27
N LYS A 292 -18.90 -0.04 -10.88
CA LYS A 292 -18.62 -0.20 -12.32
C LYS A 292 -19.53 0.66 -13.20
N SER A 293 -20.81 0.81 -12.83
CA SER A 293 -21.76 1.65 -13.58
C SER A 293 -21.53 3.15 -13.38
N LYS A 294 -21.14 3.58 -12.17
CA LYS A 294 -20.97 5.00 -11.83
C LYS A 294 -19.61 5.55 -12.20
N ASN A 295 -18.56 4.80 -11.85
CA ASN A 295 -17.18 5.24 -11.91
C ASN A 295 -16.25 4.21 -12.54
N GLY A 296 -16.78 3.06 -12.99
CA GLY A 296 -16.06 2.02 -13.74
C GLY A 296 -15.15 1.10 -12.94
N GLN A 297 -14.98 1.36 -11.65
CA GLN A 297 -13.99 0.70 -10.81
C GLN A 297 -14.60 -0.46 -10.02
N VAL A 298 -13.72 -1.29 -9.46
CA VAL A 298 -14.05 -2.21 -8.37
C VAL A 298 -13.58 -1.53 -7.08
N PRO A 299 -14.45 -1.38 -6.07
CA PRO A 299 -14.10 -0.65 -4.86
C PRO A 299 -13.20 -1.46 -3.93
N SER A 300 -12.32 -0.79 -3.21
CA SER A 300 -11.76 -1.32 -1.97
C SER A 300 -12.85 -1.36 -0.90
N LYS A 301 -12.90 -2.45 -0.12
CA LYS A 301 -14.02 -2.75 0.78
C LYS A 301 -13.55 -2.73 2.22
N TYR A 302 -14.29 -2.01 3.07
CA TYR A 302 -13.94 -1.78 4.46
C TYR A 302 -15.11 -2.07 5.38
N ILE A 303 -14.84 -2.69 6.52
CA ILE A 303 -15.76 -2.80 7.65
C ILE A 303 -15.21 -1.94 8.80
N VAL A 304 -16.07 -1.10 9.38
CA VAL A 304 -15.77 -0.41 10.65
C VAL A 304 -16.63 -1.06 11.73
N PHE A 305 -16.02 -1.91 12.56
CA PHE A 305 -16.68 -2.69 13.59
C PHE A 305 -16.37 -2.12 14.99
N MET A 306 -17.39 -1.74 15.72
CA MET A 306 -17.25 -1.06 17.01
C MET A 306 -18.13 -1.71 18.08
N THR A 307 -17.60 -1.81 19.30
CA THR A 307 -18.33 -2.19 20.52
C THR A 307 -17.72 -1.54 21.76
N ASP A 308 -18.56 -1.37 22.79
CA ASP A 308 -18.14 -0.97 24.14
C ASP A 308 -18.20 -2.12 25.16
N GLY A 309 -18.45 -3.35 24.69
CA GLY A 309 -18.86 -4.44 25.57
C GLY A 309 -18.47 -5.82 25.06
N ASP A 310 -18.84 -6.80 25.86
CA ASP A 310 -18.77 -8.22 25.51
C ASP A 310 -20.07 -8.66 24.84
N ASN A 311 -19.98 -9.56 23.87
CA ASN A 311 -21.15 -10.32 23.49
C ASN A 311 -21.70 -11.10 24.69
N ASN A 312 -23.02 -11.09 24.85
CA ASN A 312 -23.68 -11.81 25.92
C ASN A 312 -23.53 -13.34 25.80
N TYR A 313 -23.34 -13.86 24.57
CA TYR A 313 -23.21 -15.29 24.32
C TYR A 313 -21.86 -15.62 23.66
N ALA A 314 -21.19 -16.67 24.15
CA ALA A 314 -19.91 -17.13 23.58
C ALA A 314 -20.03 -17.65 22.14
N SER A 315 -21.24 -18.10 21.75
CA SER A 315 -21.56 -18.45 20.37
C SER A 315 -21.43 -17.26 19.43
N ASP A 316 -21.74 -16.04 19.89
CA ASP A 316 -21.62 -14.85 19.08
C ASP A 316 -20.16 -14.45 18.86
N ASP A 317 -19.31 -14.62 19.87
CA ASP A 317 -17.86 -14.41 19.70
C ASP A 317 -17.30 -15.37 18.65
N THR A 318 -17.67 -16.65 18.75
CA THR A 318 -17.21 -17.69 17.81
C THR A 318 -17.69 -17.41 16.38
N ALA A 319 -18.97 -17.07 16.22
CA ALA A 319 -19.56 -16.83 14.91
C ALA A 319 -19.10 -15.49 14.29
N THR A 320 -18.88 -14.46 15.11
CA THR A 320 -18.32 -13.17 14.66
C THR A 320 -16.88 -13.36 14.18
N LYS A 321 -16.04 -14.09 14.94
CA LYS A 321 -14.66 -14.40 14.53
C LYS A 321 -14.61 -15.13 13.18
N ALA A 322 -15.47 -16.14 12.99
CA ALA A 322 -15.56 -16.85 11.72
C ALA A 322 -15.94 -15.92 10.55
N ALA A 323 -16.86 -14.97 10.77
CA ALA A 323 -17.22 -13.98 9.76
C ALA A 323 -16.09 -12.97 9.49
N CYS A 324 -15.31 -12.60 10.51
CA CYS A 324 -14.09 -11.79 10.35
C CYS A 324 -13.05 -12.51 9.49
N ASP A 325 -12.85 -13.81 9.69
CA ASP A 325 -11.93 -14.61 8.88
C ASP A 325 -12.39 -14.68 7.41
N GLU A 326 -13.69 -14.87 7.17
CA GLU A 326 -14.25 -14.84 5.82
C GLU A 326 -14.06 -13.47 5.15
N ALA A 327 -14.29 -12.37 5.87
CA ALA A 327 -14.08 -11.03 5.37
C ALA A 327 -12.61 -10.80 4.95
N LYS A 328 -11.64 -11.24 5.77
CA LYS A 328 -10.20 -11.14 5.45
C LYS A 328 -9.82 -11.96 4.22
N VAL A 329 -10.34 -13.19 4.08
CA VAL A 329 -10.11 -14.03 2.88
C VAL A 329 -10.64 -13.34 1.62
N LYS A 330 -11.76 -12.62 1.73
CA LYS A 330 -12.35 -11.83 0.64
C LYS A 330 -11.69 -10.46 0.45
N LYS A 331 -10.56 -10.19 1.09
CA LYS A 331 -9.78 -8.94 1.01
C LYS A 331 -10.59 -7.71 1.44
N ILE A 332 -11.48 -7.89 2.42
CA ILE A 332 -12.17 -6.79 3.08
C ILE A 332 -11.32 -6.39 4.29
N GLU A 333 -10.96 -5.11 4.35
CA GLU A 333 -10.21 -4.57 5.48
C GLU A 333 -11.15 -4.27 6.65
N ILE A 334 -10.78 -4.69 7.86
CA ILE A 334 -11.63 -4.61 9.03
C ILE A 334 -10.95 -3.68 10.03
N PHE A 335 -11.45 -2.46 10.13
CA PHE A 335 -11.15 -1.54 11.21
C PHE A 335 -12.01 -1.88 12.42
N THR A 336 -11.39 -1.97 13.59
CA THR A 336 -12.08 -2.28 14.83
C THR A 336 -11.83 -1.22 15.88
N VAL A 337 -12.87 -0.84 16.62
CA VAL A 337 -12.78 0.19 17.66
C VAL A 337 -13.41 -0.32 18.95
N ALA A 338 -12.57 -0.54 19.96
CA ALA A 338 -12.97 -0.90 21.32
C ALA A 338 -13.15 0.38 22.13
N PHE A 339 -14.35 0.67 22.62
CA PHE A 339 -14.61 1.91 23.32
C PHE A 339 -14.99 1.67 24.78
N MET A 340 -14.09 1.96 25.72
CA MET A 340 -14.28 1.65 27.15
C MET A 340 -14.72 0.19 27.36
N ALA A 341 -14.21 -0.71 26.52
CA ALA A 341 -14.67 -2.08 26.42
C ALA A 341 -13.89 -2.99 27.39
N PRO A 342 -14.52 -4.02 27.97
CA PRO A 342 -13.84 -5.02 28.78
C PRO A 342 -12.85 -5.86 27.96
N SER A 343 -11.95 -6.56 28.66
CA SER A 343 -10.85 -7.33 28.04
C SER A 343 -11.29 -8.36 27.01
N LYS A 344 -12.44 -9.01 27.22
CA LYS A 344 -12.98 -10.00 26.28
C LYS A 344 -13.43 -9.34 24.96
N GLY A 345 -14.13 -8.22 25.03
CA GLY A 345 -14.58 -7.43 23.88
C GLY A 345 -13.40 -6.84 23.12
N GLN A 346 -12.40 -6.34 23.85
CA GLN A 346 -11.11 -5.95 23.25
C GLN A 346 -10.47 -7.10 22.50
N GLY A 347 -10.44 -8.31 23.09
CA GLY A 347 -9.88 -9.50 22.45
C GLY A 347 -10.64 -9.94 21.20
N LEU A 348 -11.97 -9.80 21.16
CA LEU A 348 -12.76 -10.04 19.95
C LEU A 348 -12.37 -9.05 18.83
N LEU A 349 -12.32 -7.77 19.16
CA LEU A 349 -11.99 -6.72 18.19
C LEU A 349 -10.55 -6.82 17.68
N GLN A 350 -9.58 -7.08 18.55
CA GLN A 350 -8.19 -7.33 18.15
C GLN A 350 -8.08 -8.52 17.19
N TYR A 351 -8.83 -9.60 17.43
CA TYR A 351 -8.86 -10.74 16.52
C TYR A 351 -9.45 -10.36 15.15
N CYS A 352 -10.55 -9.60 15.16
CA CYS A 352 -11.25 -9.23 13.93
C CYS A 352 -10.51 -8.19 13.10
N ALA A 353 -9.68 -7.34 13.70
CA ALA A 353 -8.85 -6.37 12.97
C ALA A 353 -8.00 -7.03 11.88
N SER A 354 -7.86 -6.38 10.73
CA SER A 354 -7.02 -6.90 9.64
C SER A 354 -5.55 -7.02 10.03
N ASP A 355 -5.04 -6.02 10.76
CA ASP A 355 -3.72 -6.02 11.37
C ASP A 355 -3.70 -5.09 12.60
N ALA A 356 -2.54 -4.95 13.25
CA ALA A 356 -2.38 -4.10 14.43
C ALA A 356 -2.70 -2.62 14.18
N GLY A 357 -2.50 -2.12 12.95
CA GLY A 357 -2.85 -0.76 12.54
C GLY A 357 -4.33 -0.54 12.26
N HIS A 358 -5.14 -1.60 12.30
CA HIS A 358 -6.60 -1.57 12.14
C HIS A 358 -7.37 -1.73 13.46
N TYR A 359 -6.68 -1.92 14.58
CA TYR A 359 -7.29 -1.97 15.89
C TYR A 359 -7.08 -0.64 16.63
N PHE A 360 -8.16 -0.12 17.22
CA PHE A 360 -8.15 1.08 18.03
C PHE A 360 -8.82 0.81 19.37
N ALA A 361 -8.21 1.29 20.45
CA ALA A 361 -8.83 1.35 21.77
C ALA A 361 -9.03 2.82 22.15
N ALA A 362 -10.18 3.14 22.71
CA ALA A 362 -10.51 4.47 23.17
C ALA A 362 -11.17 4.39 24.55
N GLU A 363 -10.70 5.21 25.50
CA GLU A 363 -11.19 5.26 26.88
C GLU A 363 -12.00 6.54 27.17
N ASP A 364 -12.06 7.45 26.21
CA ASP A 364 -12.80 8.72 26.30
C ASP A 364 -13.34 9.15 24.93
N THR A 365 -14.21 10.17 24.93
CA THR A 365 -14.86 10.67 23.71
C THR A 365 -13.86 11.22 22.70
N ALA A 366 -12.79 11.90 23.14
CA ALA A 366 -11.81 12.51 22.25
C ALA A 366 -10.99 11.44 21.52
N GLN A 367 -10.56 10.40 22.24
CA GLN A 367 -9.87 9.25 21.66
C GLN A 367 -10.75 8.51 20.66
N LEU A 368 -12.04 8.33 20.95
CA LEU A 368 -12.98 7.69 20.02
C LEU A 368 -13.13 8.50 18.73
N VAL A 369 -13.31 9.81 18.85
CA VAL A 369 -13.39 10.72 17.69
C VAL A 369 -12.09 10.69 16.89
N GLN A 370 -10.93 10.66 17.56
CA GLN A 370 -9.63 10.58 16.90
C GLN A 370 -9.41 9.24 16.20
N ALA A 371 -9.85 8.12 16.77
CA ALA A 371 -9.76 6.80 16.14
C ALA A 371 -10.57 6.78 14.83
N PHE A 372 -11.82 7.21 14.87
CA PHE A 372 -12.67 7.32 13.69
C PHE A 372 -12.14 8.32 12.66
N LYS A 373 -11.59 9.47 13.11
CA LYS A 373 -10.90 10.40 12.22
C LYS A 373 -9.75 9.72 11.48
N THR A 374 -8.90 9.00 12.22
CA THR A 374 -7.73 8.29 11.67
C THR A 374 -8.15 7.24 10.65
N ILE A 375 -9.23 6.49 10.91
CA ILE A 375 -9.80 5.54 9.95
C ILE A 375 -10.26 6.27 8.67
N GLY A 376 -10.96 7.40 8.84
CA GLY A 376 -11.42 8.23 7.72
C GLY A 376 -10.27 8.80 6.89
N ASP A 377 -9.22 9.28 7.54
CA ASP A 377 -8.00 9.80 6.90
C ASP A 377 -7.32 8.68 6.09
N LYS A 378 -7.10 7.50 6.68
CA LYS A 378 -6.51 6.34 5.98
C LYS A 378 -7.34 5.93 4.76
N ALA A 379 -8.66 5.84 4.91
CA ALA A 379 -9.57 5.52 3.82
C ALA A 379 -9.49 6.57 2.70
N ALA A 380 -9.46 7.85 3.05
CA ALA A 380 -9.32 8.96 2.10
C ALA A 380 -7.96 8.96 1.39
N GLU A 381 -6.86 8.64 2.09
CA GLU A 381 -5.53 8.52 1.51
C GLU A 381 -5.48 7.41 0.45
N GLN A 382 -6.03 6.22 0.77
CA GLN A 382 -6.13 5.09 -0.17
C GLN A 382 -6.93 5.45 -1.43
N MET A 383 -7.91 6.36 -1.30
CA MET A 383 -8.61 6.88 -2.46
C MET A 383 -7.70 7.72 -3.37
N THR A 384 -6.61 8.33 -2.90
CA THR A 384 -5.76 9.21 -3.73
C THR A 384 -4.49 8.56 -4.28
N LEU A 385 -4.18 7.32 -3.89
CA LEU A 385 -2.98 6.62 -4.31
C LEU A 385 -3.06 6.15 -5.79
N LEU A 386 -2.01 6.47 -6.56
CA LEU A 386 -1.75 5.86 -7.86
C LEU A 386 -1.07 4.50 -7.65
N THR A 387 -1.62 3.44 -8.24
CA THR A 387 -1.05 2.10 -8.18
C THR A 387 0.20 2.02 -9.06
N ASN A 388 1.37 1.72 -8.47
CA ASN A 388 2.64 1.54 -9.20
C ASN A 388 2.78 0.15 -9.79
#